data_AF-A0A450S8N3-F1
#
_entry.id   AF-A0A450S8N3-F1
#
_cell.length_a   1.000
_cell.length_b   1.000
_cell.length_c   1.000
_cell.angle_alpha   90.00
_cell.angle_beta   90.00
_cell.angle_gamma   90.00
#
_symmetry.space_group_name_H-M   'P 1'
#
loop_
_entity.id
_entity.type
_entity.pdbx_description
1 polymer ?
#
loop_
_entity_poly.entity_id
_entity_poly.type
_entity_poly.pdbx_seq_one_letter_code
_entity_poly.pdbx_strand_id
1 'polypeptide(L)'
;MQQALQTRTVVDDRLAAALPALRPLLGRRVRMSALEISDSAESAAKKMYFDEFPAFRLKKPEGMASVSLEAMERAIIKGATGGKL
;
A
#
# COMPACT_ATOMS: atom_id res chain seq x y z
N MET A 1 -2.05 -24.04 -9.50
CA MET A 1 -2.48 -24.16 -10.91
C MET A 1 -3.59 -23.13 -11.13
N GLN A 2 -3.37 -22.12 -11.98
CA GLN A 2 -4.42 -21.12 -12.27
C GLN A 2 -5.49 -21.80 -13.13
N GLN A 3 -6.69 -21.99 -12.56
CA GLN A 3 -7.83 -22.49 -13.33
C GLN A 3 -8.52 -21.29 -13.98
N ALA A 4 -8.52 -21.25 -15.30
CA ALA A 4 -9.25 -20.26 -16.06
C ALA A 4 -10.65 -20.79 -16.36
N LEU A 5 -11.70 -20.12 -15.90
CA LEU A 5 -13.07 -20.43 -16.29
C LEU A 5 -13.30 -19.91 -17.72
N GLN A 6 -13.68 -20.79 -18.64
CA GLN A 6 -13.99 -20.42 -20.02
C GLN A 6 -15.47 -20.58 -20.30
N THR A 7 -16.09 -19.59 -20.95
CA THR A 7 -17.49 -19.63 -21.37
C THR A 7 -17.66 -18.96 -22.72
N ARG A 8 -18.58 -19.48 -23.54
CA ARG A 8 -19.01 -18.84 -24.79
C ARG A 8 -20.31 -18.09 -24.52
N THR A 9 -20.36 -16.83 -24.91
CA THR A 9 -21.57 -16.01 -24.77
C THR A 9 -21.74 -15.07 -25.97
N VAL A 10 -22.91 -14.44 -26.06
CA VAL A 10 -23.18 -13.36 -27.01
C VAL A 10 -23.10 -12.04 -26.24
N VAL A 11 -22.49 -11.02 -26.83
CA VAL A 11 -22.52 -9.67 -26.25
C VAL A 11 -23.91 -9.09 -26.46
N ASP A 12 -24.69 -8.99 -25.39
CA ASP A 12 -26.00 -8.35 -25.37
C ASP A 12 -25.91 -6.92 -24.81
N ASP A 13 -27.03 -6.19 -24.84
CA ASP A 13 -27.09 -4.82 -24.35
C ASP A 13 -26.77 -4.70 -22.86
N ARG A 14 -27.09 -5.74 -22.06
CA ARG A 14 -26.81 -5.75 -20.62
C ARG A 14 -25.30 -5.84 -20.37
N LEU A 15 -24.62 -6.70 -21.12
CA LEU A 15 -23.16 -6.86 -21.05
C LEU A 15 -22.45 -5.60 -21.57
N ALA A 16 -22.93 -5.01 -22.66
CA ALA A 16 -22.38 -3.75 -23.20
C ALA A 16 -22.64 -2.54 -22.29
N ALA A 17 -23.69 -2.57 -21.46
CA ALA A 17 -23.94 -1.56 -20.43
C ALA A 17 -22.97 -1.71 -19.25
N ALA A 18 -22.71 -2.95 -18.80
CA ALA A 18 -21.78 -3.24 -17.71
C ALA A 18 -20.31 -3.00 -18.09
N LEU A 19 -19.95 -3.30 -19.35
CA LEU A 19 -18.60 -3.16 -19.89
C LEU A 19 -18.65 -2.40 -21.22
N PRO A 20 -18.62 -1.05 -21.21
CA PRO A 20 -18.77 -0.22 -22.40
C PRO A 20 -17.74 -0.50 -23.52
N ALA A 21 -16.56 -1.01 -23.16
CA ALA A 21 -15.53 -1.43 -24.11
C ALA A 21 -15.99 -2.58 -25.04
N LEU A 22 -17.03 -3.34 -24.67
CA LEU A 22 -17.59 -4.43 -25.47
C LEU A 22 -18.62 -3.97 -26.50
N ARG A 23 -19.02 -2.69 -26.52
CA ARG A 23 -20.00 -2.16 -27.49
C ARG A 23 -19.70 -2.48 -28.96
N PRO A 24 -18.44 -2.45 -29.45
CA PRO A 24 -18.15 -2.82 -30.85
C PRO A 24 -18.44 -4.29 -31.19
N LEU A 25 -18.67 -5.13 -30.18
CA LEU A 25 -18.91 -6.55 -30.32
C LEU A 25 -20.39 -6.93 -30.11
N LEU A 26 -21.30 -5.96 -30.01
CA LEU A 26 -22.73 -6.20 -29.80
C LEU A 26 -23.30 -7.20 -30.82
N GLY A 27 -24.04 -8.20 -30.34
CA GLY A 27 -24.61 -9.29 -31.15
C GLY A 27 -23.60 -10.35 -31.61
N ARG A 28 -22.29 -10.21 -31.33
CA ARG A 28 -21.28 -11.20 -31.70
C ARG A 28 -21.12 -12.27 -30.62
N ARG A 29 -20.84 -13.50 -31.06
CA ARG A 29 -20.40 -14.60 -30.18
C ARG A 29 -18.95 -14.41 -29.81
N VAL A 30 -18.66 -14.37 -28.51
CA VAL A 30 -17.32 -14.20 -27.96
C VAL A 30 -16.98 -15.34 -27.00
N ARG A 31 -15.68 -15.59 -26.83
CA ARG A 31 -15.15 -16.47 -25.78
C ARG A 31 -14.68 -15.59 -24.64
N MET A 32 -15.24 -15.79 -23.45
CA MET A 32 -14.80 -15.13 -22.22
C MET A 32 -13.94 -16.11 -21.42
N SER A 33 -12.81 -15.62 -20.93
CA SER A 33 -11.93 -16.33 -20.00
C SER A 33 -11.79 -15.49 -18.74
N ALA A 34 -12.19 -16.03 -17.60
CA ALA A 34 -11.92 -15.44 -16.29
C ALA A 34 -10.69 -16.12 -15.68
N LEU A 35 -9.71 -15.32 -15.28
CA LEU A 35 -8.58 -15.78 -14.50
C LEU A 35 -8.84 -15.37 -13.04
N GLU A 36 -8.84 -16.35 -12.14
CA GLU A 36 -8.83 -16.04 -10.71
C GLU A 36 -7.47 -15.46 -10.34
N ILE A 37 -7.45 -14.18 -9.97
CA ILE A 37 -6.28 -13.55 -9.35
C ILE A 37 -6.45 -13.77 -7.86
N SER A 38 -5.70 -14.71 -7.29
CA SER A 38 -5.71 -14.95 -5.85
C SER A 38 -5.19 -13.69 -5.13
N ASP A 39 -5.97 -13.14 -4.20
CA ASP A 39 -5.56 -12.05 -3.29
C ASP A 39 -4.37 -12.44 -2.37
N SER A 40 -3.88 -13.69 -2.48
CA SER A 40 -2.61 -14.14 -1.92
C SER A 40 -1.39 -13.55 -2.67
N ALA A 41 -1.50 -12.36 -3.24
CA ALA A 41 -0.33 -11.49 -3.22
C ALA A 41 -0.12 -11.17 -1.73
N GLU A 42 0.67 -12.02 -1.04
CA GLU A 42 1.26 -11.65 0.23
C GLU A 42 1.75 -10.23 0.04
N SER A 43 1.11 -9.29 0.75
CA SER A 43 1.46 -7.90 0.63
C SER A 43 2.96 -7.82 0.84
N ALA A 44 3.70 -7.45 -0.21
CA ALA A 44 5.11 -7.15 -0.11
C ALA A 44 5.34 -5.89 0.76
N ALA A 45 4.29 -5.34 1.38
CA ALA A 45 4.45 -4.49 2.54
C ALA A 45 5.13 -5.30 3.63
N LYS A 46 6.42 -5.02 3.81
CA LYS A 46 7.22 -5.45 4.95
C LYS A 46 6.35 -5.39 6.21
N LYS A 47 5.98 -6.56 6.73
CA LYS A 47 5.24 -6.67 7.99
C LYS A 47 6.11 -6.02 9.05
N MET A 48 5.72 -4.83 9.48
CA MET A 48 6.45 -4.04 10.48
C MET A 48 5.74 -4.23 11.81
N TYR A 49 6.50 -4.64 12.83
CA TYR A 49 5.96 -4.73 14.18
C TYR A 49 5.77 -3.32 14.76
N PHE A 50 4.87 -3.18 15.74
CA PHE A 50 4.58 -1.88 16.35
C PHE A 50 5.84 -1.21 16.91
N ASP A 51 6.76 -2.00 17.47
CA ASP A 51 8.02 -1.52 18.04
C ASP A 51 9.02 -1.00 16.99
N GLU A 52 8.86 -1.40 15.72
CA GLU A 52 9.69 -0.96 14.59
C GLU A 52 9.14 0.32 13.94
N PHE A 53 7.88 0.67 14.23
CA PHE A 53 7.20 1.83 13.63
C PHE A 53 7.85 3.18 13.97
N PRO A 54 8.28 3.45 15.22
CA PRO A 54 8.96 4.70 15.55
C PRO A 54 10.27 4.86 14.79
N ALA A 55 11.09 3.80 14.70
CA ALA A 55 12.37 3.85 13.99
C ALA A 55 12.21 4.07 12.48
N PHE A 56 11.12 3.59 11.88
CA PHE A 56 10.82 3.83 10.48
C PHE A 56 10.38 5.27 10.18
N ARG A 57 9.57 5.85 11.08
CA ARG A 57 9.03 7.21 10.93
C ARG A 57 10.04 8.28 11.33
N LEU A 58 10.85 8.02 12.35
CA LEU A 58 11.79 8.97 12.93
C LEU A 58 13.13 8.84 12.21
N LYS A 59 13.27 9.55 11.09
CA LYS A 59 14.57 9.73 10.44
C LYS A 59 15.30 10.90 11.09
N LYS A 60 16.59 10.70 11.39
CA LYS A 60 17.48 11.79 11.76
C LYS A 60 17.59 12.76 10.55
N PRO A 61 17.37 14.07 10.72
CA PRO A 61 17.53 15.04 9.64
C PRO A 61 18.97 15.00 9.08
N GLU A 62 19.10 15.09 7.76
CA GLU A 62 20.41 15.16 7.12
C GLU A 62 21.18 16.39 7.60
N GLY A 63 22.46 16.22 7.92
CA GLY A 63 23.32 17.29 8.43
C GLY A 63 23.22 17.58 9.94
N MET A 64 22.36 16.89 10.69
CA MET A 64 22.30 17.07 12.15
C MET A 64 23.43 16.28 12.85
N ALA A 65 24.16 16.90 13.76
CA ALA A 65 25.12 16.18 14.61
C ALA A 65 24.38 15.24 15.57
N SER A 66 24.99 14.11 15.94
CA SER A 66 24.47 13.28 17.03
C SER A 66 24.55 14.07 18.33
N VAL A 67 23.48 14.09 19.11
CA VAL A 67 23.46 14.71 20.43
C VAL A 67 24.16 13.76 21.41
N SER A 68 25.15 14.25 22.15
CA SER A 68 25.77 13.47 23.22
C SER A 68 24.81 13.32 24.41
N LEU A 69 24.94 12.24 25.17
CA LEU A 69 24.13 12.01 26.37
C LEU A 69 24.22 13.19 27.34
N GLU A 70 25.43 13.71 27.54
CA GLU A 70 25.71 14.88 28.40
C GLU A 70 25.04 16.17 27.91
N ALA A 71 24.88 16.34 26.58
CA ALA A 71 24.17 17.50 26.02
C ALA A 71 22.65 17.37 26.21
N MET A 72 22.14 16.14 26.10
CA MET A 72 20.73 15.83 26.35
C MET A 72 20.37 16.03 27.82
N GLU A 73 21.19 15.53 28.75
CA GLU A 73 20.98 15.70 30.20
C GLU A 73 20.97 17.18 30.59
N ARG A 74 21.92 17.97 30.08
CA ARG A 74 21.95 19.42 30.31
C ARG A 74 20.71 20.12 29.74
N ALA A 75 20.22 19.72 28.57
CA ALA A 75 19.01 20.27 27.99
C ALA A 75 17.76 19.95 28.83
N ILE A 76 17.66 18.73 29.37
CA ILE A 76 16.57 18.31 30.27
C ILE A 76 16.60 19.15 31.55
N ILE A 77 17.77 19.29 32.19
CA ILE A 77 17.93 20.11 33.40
C ILE A 77 17.58 21.58 33.12
N LYS A 78 18.05 22.14 32.01
CA LYS A 78 17.76 23.52 31.61
C LYS A 78 16.26 23.75 31.34
N GLY A 79 15.59 22.78 30.71
CA GLY A 79 14.15 22.82 30.46
C GLY A 79 13.33 22.73 31.75
N ALA A 80 13.68 21.79 32.64
CA ALA A 80 12.99 21.60 33.91
C ALA A 80 13.15 22.80 34.87
N THR A 81 14.27 23.52 34.78
CA THR A 81 14.55 24.72 35.59
C THR A 81 14.06 26.03 34.94
N GLY A 82 13.38 25.96 33.79
CA GLY A 82 12.87 27.15 33.10
C GLY A 82 13.96 28.13 32.66
N GLY A 83 15.19 27.65 32.44
CA GLY A 83 16.34 28.48 32.10
C GLY A 83 16.88 29.33 33.25
N LYS A 84 16.49 29.09 34.51
CA LYS A 84 17.03 29.76 35.69
C LYS A 84 18.16 28.94 36.32
N LEU A 85 19.31 28.93 35.67
CA LEU A 85 20.62 28.61 36.24
C LEU A 85 21.64 29.57 35.64
#